data_AF-A0A6L9LH86-F1
#
_entry.id   AF-A0A6L9LH86-F1
#
_cell.length_a   1.000
_cell.length_b   1.000
_cell.length_c   1.000
_cell.angle_alpha   90.00
_cell.angle_beta   90.00
_cell.angle_gamma   90.00
#
_symmetry.space_group_name_H-M   'P 1'
#
loop_
_entity.id
_entity.type
_entity.pdbx_description
1 polymer ?
#
loop_
_entity_poly.entity_id
_entity_poly.type
_entity_poly.pdbx_seq_one_letter_code
_entity_poly.pdbx_strand_id
1 'polypeptide(L)'
;MSVSLNYKVVKVLNDDSAFRHIHGLLDFKIDNVTVPYMGYFGAEDVCFNTWFEELSNVIVSYRQGEKTYLFDEGEQGQPAYQFDFEDGLCFLSIIDSPISAAEGDPDWQKVKFEMADLVATYDEVKVGFLNEVQVKAPDALSSWKDVLKA
;
A
#
# COMPACT_ATOMS: atom_id res chain seq x y z
N MET A 1 2.87 6.23 -17.50
CA MET A 1 3.78 5.58 -16.53
C MET A 1 2.95 4.46 -15.94
N SER A 2 3.42 3.22 -16.01
CA SER A 2 2.58 2.06 -15.63
C SER A 2 2.73 1.76 -14.15
N VAL A 3 1.62 1.55 -13.46
CA VAL A 3 1.58 0.98 -12.11
C VAL A 3 1.44 -0.54 -12.20
N SER A 4 2.13 -1.27 -11.32
CA SER A 4 1.83 -2.67 -11.06
C SER A 4 1.94 -2.96 -9.56
N LEU A 5 1.13 -3.88 -9.08
CA LEU A 5 1.06 -4.32 -7.69
C LEU A 5 1.01 -5.83 -7.70
N ASN A 6 2.00 -6.46 -7.08
CA ASN A 6 2.02 -7.89 -6.90
C ASN A 6 2.23 -8.18 -5.43
N TYR A 7 1.54 -9.17 -4.88
CA TYR A 7 1.76 -9.58 -3.50
C TYR A 7 2.22 -11.03 -3.46
N LYS A 8 3.05 -11.34 -2.47
CA LYS A 8 3.44 -12.70 -2.14
C LYS A 8 3.47 -12.82 -0.63
N VAL A 9 2.68 -13.76 -0.10
CA VAL A 9 2.75 -14.11 1.32
C VAL A 9 4.07 -14.85 1.54
N VAL A 10 5.08 -14.16 2.10
CA VAL A 10 6.42 -14.74 2.35
C VAL A 10 6.57 -15.21 3.79
N LYS A 11 5.93 -14.51 4.73
CA LYS A 11 6.07 -14.81 6.15
C LYS A 11 4.78 -14.46 6.88
N VAL A 12 4.04 -15.46 7.34
CA VAL A 12 2.97 -15.24 8.33
C VAL A 12 3.66 -15.00 9.67
N LEU A 13 4.23 -13.80 9.85
CA LEU A 13 4.76 -13.38 11.15
C LEU A 13 3.58 -13.06 12.05
N ASN A 14 3.48 -13.82 13.14
CA ASN A 14 2.36 -13.86 14.09
C ASN A 14 1.10 -14.52 13.51
N ASP A 15 1.10 -15.87 13.52
CA ASP A 15 -0.12 -16.67 13.52
C ASP A 15 -1.09 -16.14 14.59
N ASP A 16 -2.04 -15.29 14.20
CA ASP A 16 -3.40 -15.75 14.37
C ASP A 16 -3.71 -16.54 13.11
N SER A 17 -3.86 -17.86 13.27
CA SER A 17 -4.38 -18.78 12.24
C SER A 17 -5.63 -18.26 11.51
N ALA A 18 -6.29 -17.22 12.04
CA ALA A 18 -7.40 -16.51 11.44
C ALA A 18 -7.02 -15.46 10.36
N PHE A 19 -5.77 -15.38 9.85
CA PHE A 19 -5.43 -14.47 8.72
C PHE A 19 -5.75 -12.99 9.01
N ARG A 20 -5.81 -12.56 10.27
CA ARG A 20 -6.25 -11.20 10.63
C ARG A 20 -5.17 -10.14 10.42
N HIS A 21 -3.91 -10.56 10.42
CA HIS A 21 -2.74 -9.72 10.27
C HIS A 21 -1.70 -10.49 9.45
N ILE A 22 -1.37 -10.00 8.25
CA ILE A 22 -0.55 -10.76 7.30
C ILE A 22 0.62 -9.90 6.85
N HIS A 23 1.81 -10.50 6.91
CA HIS A 23 3.04 -9.93 6.40
C HIS A 23 3.50 -10.66 5.14
N GLY A 24 4.22 -9.95 4.29
CA GLY A 24 4.82 -10.55 3.11
C GLY A 24 5.53 -9.54 2.24
N LEU A 25 5.73 -9.91 0.98
CA LEU A 25 6.27 -9.03 -0.04
C LEU A 25 5.10 -8.36 -0.77
N LEU A 26 5.08 -7.04 -0.79
CA LEU A 26 4.21 -6.24 -1.66
C LEU A 26 5.11 -5.48 -2.63
N ASP A 27 5.07 -5.90 -3.89
CA ASP A 27 5.82 -5.28 -4.98
C ASP A 27 4.94 -4.24 -5.67
N PHE A 28 4.88 -3.06 -5.07
CA PHE A 28 4.29 -1.86 -5.68
C PHE A 28 5.36 -1.21 -6.56
N LYS A 29 5.13 -1.20 -7.87
CA LYS A 29 6.04 -0.64 -8.86
C LYS A 29 5.40 0.51 -9.64
N ILE A 30 6.21 1.54 -9.87
CA ILE A 30 5.93 2.63 -10.80
C ILE A 30 7.04 2.61 -11.85
N ASP A 31 6.69 2.44 -13.13
CA ASP A 31 7.64 2.30 -14.24
C ASP A 31 8.74 1.24 -13.98
N ASN A 32 8.34 0.10 -13.42
CA ASN A 32 9.20 -1.04 -13.02
C ASN A 32 10.17 -0.77 -11.86
N VAL A 33 10.10 0.39 -11.21
CA VAL A 33 10.87 0.69 -9.99
C VAL A 33 9.98 0.41 -8.77
N THR A 34 10.47 -0.43 -7.86
CA THR A 34 9.74 -0.79 -6.63
C THR A 34 9.76 0.37 -5.65
N VAL A 35 8.59 0.73 -5.12
CA VAL A 35 8.43 1.72 -4.04
C VAL A 35 9.16 1.22 -2.78
N PRO A 36 10.13 1.96 -2.23
CA PRO A 36 10.93 1.51 -1.09
C PRO A 36 10.21 1.71 0.25
N TYR A 37 10.84 1.19 1.32
CA TYR A 37 10.47 1.35 2.73
C TYR A 37 9.10 0.81 3.18
N MET A 38 8.43 0.02 2.33
CA MET A 38 7.09 -0.50 2.66
C MET A 38 7.07 -1.53 3.80
N GLY A 39 8.19 -2.23 4.04
CA GLY A 39 8.27 -3.27 5.07
C GLY A 39 9.01 -2.81 6.32
N TYR A 40 8.63 -3.35 7.48
CA TYR A 40 9.23 -2.97 8.77
C TYR A 40 10.67 -3.46 8.90
N PHE A 41 10.88 -4.77 8.72
CA PHE A 41 12.20 -5.40 8.84
C PHE A 41 12.75 -5.87 7.49
N GLY A 42 12.44 -5.13 6.42
CA GLY A 42 12.89 -5.37 5.05
C GLY A 42 11.76 -5.65 4.07
N ALA A 43 12.10 -5.86 2.80
CA ALA A 43 11.14 -5.92 1.69
C ALA A 43 10.14 -7.09 1.75
N GLU A 44 10.41 -8.12 2.55
CA GLU A 44 9.52 -9.30 2.73
C GLU A 44 8.63 -9.20 3.98
N ASP A 45 8.63 -8.05 4.65
CA ASP A 45 7.94 -7.81 5.92
C ASP A 45 6.97 -6.62 5.84
N VAL A 46 6.21 -6.57 4.75
CA VAL A 46 5.16 -5.58 4.51
C VAL A 46 3.86 -6.03 5.16
N CYS A 47 3.28 -5.18 6.02
CA CYS A 47 1.95 -5.43 6.58
C CYS A 47 0.86 -5.19 5.53
N PHE A 48 0.18 -6.26 5.10
CA PHE A 48 -0.86 -6.16 4.07
C PHE A 48 -2.11 -5.44 4.57
N ASN A 49 -2.45 -5.53 5.85
CA ASN A 49 -3.58 -4.79 6.41
C ASN A 49 -3.37 -3.29 6.23
N THR A 50 -2.23 -2.78 6.71
CA THR A 50 -1.84 -1.38 6.58
C THR A 50 -1.79 -0.99 5.12
N TRP A 51 -0.97 -1.65 4.30
CA TRP A 51 -0.76 -1.18 2.93
C TRP A 51 -1.98 -1.28 2.03
N PHE A 52 -2.86 -2.26 2.21
CA PHE A 52 -4.12 -2.30 1.48
C PHE A 52 -5.09 -1.23 1.95
N GLU A 53 -5.18 -0.97 3.26
CA GLU A 53 -5.98 0.14 3.79
C GLU A 53 -5.48 1.49 3.27
N GLU A 54 -4.17 1.72 3.31
CA GLU A 54 -3.56 2.98 2.86
C GLU A 54 -3.72 3.19 1.35
N LEU A 55 -3.52 2.16 0.53
CA LEU A 55 -3.79 2.25 -0.92
C LEU A 55 -5.28 2.46 -1.22
N SER A 56 -6.16 1.83 -0.43
CA SER A 56 -7.61 2.09 -0.49
C SER A 56 -7.90 3.56 -0.18
N ASN A 57 -7.29 4.11 0.86
CA ASN A 57 -7.47 5.50 1.27
C ASN A 57 -6.94 6.48 0.22
N VAL A 58 -5.80 6.21 -0.42
CA VAL A 58 -5.32 6.99 -1.57
C VAL A 58 -6.36 7.06 -2.68
N ILE A 59 -6.97 5.92 -3.05
CA ILE A 59 -8.02 5.85 -4.07
C ILE A 59 -9.28 6.63 -3.64
N VAL A 60 -9.69 6.47 -2.38
CA VAL A 60 -10.87 7.15 -1.83
C VAL A 60 -10.66 8.66 -1.78
N SER A 61 -9.54 9.13 -1.24
CA SER A 61 -9.15 10.55 -1.20
C SER A 61 -9.16 11.18 -2.58
N TYR A 62 -8.56 10.52 -3.57
CA TYR A 62 -8.60 10.97 -4.96
C TYR A 62 -10.04 11.10 -5.49
N ARG A 63 -10.89 10.09 -5.28
CA ARG A 63 -12.30 10.11 -5.73
C ARG A 63 -13.15 11.17 -5.03
N GLN A 64 -12.78 11.55 -3.80
CA GLN A 64 -13.42 12.62 -3.04
C GLN A 64 -12.97 14.02 -3.48
N GLY A 65 -11.99 14.11 -4.40
CA GLY A 65 -11.45 15.39 -4.88
C GLY A 65 -10.50 16.05 -3.90
N GLU A 66 -9.91 15.28 -2.98
CA GLU A 66 -8.82 15.75 -2.14
C GLU A 66 -7.60 16.09 -3.02
N LYS A 67 -6.74 16.98 -2.53
CA LYS A 67 -5.51 17.37 -3.24
C LYS A 67 -4.30 16.56 -2.84
N THR A 68 -4.31 16.02 -1.63
CA THR A 68 -3.18 15.31 -1.04
C THR A 68 -3.68 14.26 -0.07
N TYR A 69 -3.03 13.10 -0.04
CA TYR A 69 -3.11 12.10 1.00
C TYR A 69 -1.72 11.89 1.62
N LEU A 70 -1.63 11.77 2.94
CA LEU A 70 -0.38 11.54 3.66
C LEU A 70 -0.53 10.27 4.50
N PHE A 71 0.38 9.33 4.30
CA PHE A 71 0.55 8.17 5.16
C PHE A 71 1.88 8.31 5.91
N ASP A 72 1.80 8.54 7.22
CA ASP A 72 2.95 8.52 8.12
C ASP A 72 2.66 7.52 9.23
N GLU A 73 3.23 6.32 9.08
CA GLU A 73 3.01 5.23 10.04
C GLU A 73 3.62 5.54 11.41
N GLY A 74 4.67 6.35 11.44
CA GLY A 74 5.39 6.68 12.67
C GLY A 74 6.24 5.55 13.23
N GLU A 75 6.36 4.41 12.55
CA GLU A 75 7.27 3.35 12.93
C GLU A 75 8.72 3.86 12.89
N GLN A 76 9.51 3.47 13.89
CA GLN A 76 10.85 4.01 14.07
C GLN A 76 11.71 3.79 12.83
N GLY A 77 12.19 4.89 12.23
CA GLY A 77 13.07 4.83 11.07
C GLY A 77 12.36 4.68 9.73
N GLN A 78 11.02 4.71 9.68
CA GLN A 78 10.28 4.75 8.42
C GLN A 78 9.88 6.18 8.01
N PRO A 79 10.07 6.55 6.73
CA PRO A 79 9.64 7.85 6.21
C PRO A 79 8.12 7.90 5.98
N ALA A 80 7.60 9.08 5.66
CA ALA A 80 6.20 9.26 5.29
C ALA A 80 6.00 9.24 3.76
N TYR A 81 4.82 8.82 3.33
CA TYR A 81 4.41 8.79 1.92
C TYR A 81 3.37 9.87 1.65
N GLN A 82 3.71 10.84 0.81
CA GLN A 82 2.79 11.87 0.34
C GLN A 82 2.34 11.57 -1.08
N PHE A 83 1.02 11.61 -1.30
CA PHE A 83 0.38 11.41 -2.58
C PHE A 83 -0.35 12.70 -2.95
N ASP A 84 0.17 13.47 -3.90
CA ASP A 84 -0.50 14.67 -4.42
C ASP A 84 -1.30 14.34 -5.69
N PHE A 85 -2.51 14.89 -5.82
CA PHE A 85 -3.44 14.61 -6.91
C PHE A 85 -3.63 15.82 -7.83
N GLU A 86 -3.51 15.62 -9.13
CA GLU A 86 -3.72 16.66 -10.16
C GLU A 86 -4.19 16.03 -11.46
N ASP A 87 -5.35 16.44 -11.98
CA ASP A 87 -5.86 16.06 -13.31
C ASP A 87 -5.82 14.57 -13.67
N GLY A 88 -6.16 13.70 -12.72
CA GLY A 88 -6.16 12.24 -12.91
C GLY A 88 -4.82 11.55 -12.66
N LEU A 89 -3.81 12.33 -12.32
CA LEU A 89 -2.48 11.89 -11.95
C LEU A 89 -2.33 11.87 -10.43
N CYS A 90 -1.40 11.03 -9.98
CA CYS A 90 -0.85 11.09 -8.64
C CYS A 90 0.67 11.28 -8.70
N PHE A 91 1.20 12.05 -7.76
CA PHE A 91 2.61 12.28 -7.55
C PHE A 91 2.99 11.77 -6.16
N LEU A 92 3.70 10.65 -6.12
CA LEU A 92 4.20 10.07 -4.88
C LEU A 92 5.54 10.69 -4.50
N SER A 93 5.66 11.12 -3.25
CA SER A 93 6.91 11.56 -2.64
C SER A 93 7.13 10.82 -1.32
N ILE A 94 8.37 10.42 -1.05
CA ILE A 94 8.78 9.86 0.23
C ILE A 94 9.47 10.99 1.00
N ILE A 95 8.79 11.50 2.03
CA ILE A 95 9.18 12.72 2.74
C ILE A 95 9.61 12.40 4.17
N ASP A 96 10.25 13.38 4.82
CA ASP A 96 10.58 13.29 6.24
C ASP A 96 9.33 12.95 7.05
N SER A 97 9.42 11.98 7.94
CA SER A 97 8.35 11.66 8.89
C SER A 97 8.52 12.55 10.13
N PRO A 98 7.56 13.45 10.43
CA PRO A 98 7.59 14.21 11.68
C PRO A 98 7.42 13.32 12.91
N ILE A 99 6.86 12.12 12.75
CA ILE A 99 6.58 11.19 13.85
C ILE A 99 7.82 10.35 14.18
N SER A 100 8.44 9.73 13.19
CA SER A 100 9.58 8.83 13.38
C SER A 100 10.93 9.55 13.34
N ALA A 101 10.95 10.82 12.90
CA ALA A 101 12.14 11.58 12.56
C ALA A 101 13.02 10.94 11.47
N ALA A 102 12.47 10.00 10.69
CA ALA A 102 13.14 9.45 9.52
C ALA A 102 13.23 10.50 8.42
N GLU A 103 14.38 10.51 7.73
CA GLU A 103 14.59 11.33 6.54
C GLU A 103 13.81 10.76 5.36
N GLY A 104 13.26 11.63 4.53
CA GLY A 104 12.67 11.28 3.25
C GLY A 104 13.70 10.77 2.25
N ASP A 105 13.23 10.32 1.10
CA ASP A 105 14.09 9.79 0.04
C ASP A 105 14.17 10.78 -1.14
N PRO A 106 15.34 11.39 -1.40
CA PRO A 106 15.50 12.39 -2.45
C PRO A 106 15.32 11.82 -3.87
N ASP A 107 15.49 10.51 -4.07
CA ASP A 107 15.28 9.86 -5.36
C ASP A 107 13.77 9.59 -5.62
N TRP A 108 12.95 9.66 -4.58
CA TRP A 108 11.51 9.46 -4.62
C TRP A 108 10.73 10.75 -4.35
N GLN A 109 10.89 11.74 -5.25
CA GLN A 109 10.20 13.02 -5.17
C GLN A 109 9.31 13.25 -6.39
N LYS A 110 8.00 13.41 -6.16
CA LYS A 110 6.98 13.61 -7.20
C LYS A 110 7.03 12.58 -8.33
N VAL A 111 7.22 11.31 -7.96
CA VAL A 111 7.16 10.18 -8.88
C VAL A 111 5.72 10.06 -9.37
N LYS A 112 5.51 10.30 -10.66
CA LYS A 112 4.20 10.43 -11.27
C LYS A 112 3.64 9.07 -11.70
N PHE A 113 2.33 8.89 -11.56
CA PHE A 113 1.58 7.79 -12.18
C PHE A 113 0.12 8.16 -12.42
N GLU A 114 -0.57 7.38 -13.26
CA GLU A 114 -2.00 7.56 -13.54
C GLU A 114 -2.83 6.93 -12.41
N MET A 115 -3.79 7.67 -11.85
CA MET A 115 -4.69 7.09 -10.83
C MET A 115 -5.53 5.94 -11.39
N ALA A 116 -5.83 5.97 -12.69
CA ALA A 116 -6.53 4.88 -13.36
C ALA A 116 -5.74 3.56 -13.31
N ASP A 117 -4.41 3.61 -13.44
CA ASP A 117 -3.56 2.43 -13.36
C ASP A 117 -3.53 1.87 -11.94
N LEU A 118 -3.38 2.74 -10.92
CA LEU A 118 -3.46 2.31 -9.53
C LEU A 118 -4.80 1.65 -9.20
N VAL A 119 -5.92 2.26 -9.60
CA VAL A 119 -7.27 1.70 -9.38
C VAL A 119 -7.41 0.34 -10.03
N ALA A 120 -7.06 0.22 -11.32
CA ALA A 120 -7.20 -1.03 -12.06
C ALA A 120 -6.37 -2.16 -11.44
N THR A 121 -5.12 -1.87 -11.10
CA THR A 121 -4.20 -2.83 -10.48
C THR A 121 -4.61 -3.19 -9.05
N TYR A 122 -5.09 -2.23 -8.26
CA TYR A 122 -5.58 -2.49 -6.91
C TYR A 122 -6.82 -3.39 -6.94
N ASP A 123 -7.75 -3.15 -7.87
CA ASP A 123 -8.94 -4.00 -8.06
C ASP A 123 -8.55 -5.45 -8.43
N GLU A 124 -7.57 -5.62 -9.30
CA GLU A 124 -7.05 -6.95 -9.67
C GLU A 124 -6.45 -7.68 -8.46
N VAL A 125 -5.58 -7.01 -7.70
CA VAL A 125 -4.97 -7.57 -6.48
C VAL A 125 -6.02 -7.88 -5.43
N LYS A 126 -6.98 -6.99 -5.20
CA LYS A 126 -8.09 -7.17 -4.26
C LYS A 126 -8.89 -8.43 -4.57
N VAL A 127 -9.22 -8.67 -5.85
CA VAL A 127 -9.93 -9.88 -6.26
C VAL A 127 -9.08 -11.13 -6.01
N GLY A 128 -7.81 -11.12 -6.42
CA GLY A 128 -6.88 -12.24 -6.21
C GLY A 128 -6.71 -12.58 -4.73
N PHE A 129 -6.47 -11.56 -3.91
CA PHE A 129 -6.26 -11.70 -2.48
C PHE A 129 -7.51 -12.17 -1.74
N LEU A 130 -8.68 -11.61 -2.03
CA LEU A 130 -9.93 -12.07 -1.41
C LEU A 130 -10.28 -13.51 -1.77
N ASN A 131 -9.96 -13.97 -2.99
CA ASN A 131 -10.11 -15.37 -3.36
C ASN A 131 -9.17 -16.27 -2.54
N GLU A 132 -7.93 -15.84 -2.33
CA GLU A 132 -6.98 -16.57 -1.48
C GLU A 132 -7.45 -16.64 -0.02
N VAL A 133 -7.92 -15.52 0.54
CA VAL A 133 -8.53 -15.47 1.90
C VAL A 133 -9.75 -16.38 1.98
N GLN A 134 -10.65 -16.37 1.00
CA GLN A 134 -11.84 -17.23 0.97
C GLN A 134 -11.48 -18.72 1.03
N VAL A 135 -10.37 -19.13 0.40
CA VAL A 135 -9.90 -20.52 0.38
C VAL A 135 -9.15 -20.89 1.66
N LYS A 136 -8.27 -20.00 2.15
CA LYS A 136 -7.34 -20.30 3.26
C LYS A 136 -7.89 -19.96 4.64
N ALA A 137 -8.73 -18.92 4.74
CA ALA A 137 -9.27 -18.40 5.99
C ALA A 137 -10.64 -17.73 5.77
N PRO A 138 -11.69 -18.51 5.45
CA PRO A 138 -13.02 -17.98 5.13
C PRO A 138 -13.62 -17.09 6.24
N ASP A 139 -13.32 -17.38 7.51
CA ASP A 139 -13.81 -16.62 8.65
C ASP A 139 -13.23 -15.19 8.71
N ALA A 140 -12.09 -14.95 8.05
CA ALA A 140 -11.45 -13.64 7.96
C ALA A 140 -12.00 -12.78 6.82
N LEU A 141 -12.75 -13.37 5.88
CA LEU A 141 -13.13 -12.73 4.63
C LEU A 141 -13.91 -11.43 4.82
N SER A 142 -14.83 -11.39 5.79
CA SER A 142 -15.60 -10.17 6.07
C SER A 142 -14.69 -9.02 6.48
N SER A 143 -13.72 -9.31 7.37
CA SER A 143 -12.75 -8.31 7.84
C SER A 143 -11.88 -7.80 6.69
N TRP A 144 -11.45 -8.67 5.77
CA TRP A 144 -10.64 -8.25 4.63
C TRP A 144 -11.42 -7.48 3.57
N LYS A 145 -12.71 -7.82 3.35
CA LYS A 145 -13.60 -6.98 2.55
C LYS A 145 -13.74 -5.58 3.15
N ASP A 146 -13.65 -5.47 4.47
CA ASP A 146 -13.72 -4.19 5.13
C ASP A 146 -12.43 -3.35 4.98
N VAL A 147 -11.27 -3.99 4.94
CA VAL A 147 -9.98 -3.33 4.66
C VAL A 147 -9.92 -2.87 3.20
N LEU A 148 -10.36 -3.72 2.27
CA LEU A 148 -10.24 -3.51 0.83
C LEU A 148 -11.42 -2.70 0.23
N LYS A 149 -11.93 -1.68 0.92
CA LYS A 149 -13.22 -1.03 0.58
C LYS A 149 -13.23 -0.16 -0.69
N ALA A 150 -12.10 0.35 -1.15
CA ALA A 150 -12.00 1.16 -2.37
C ALA A 150 -12.60 0.49 -3.62
#